data_AF-A0A4Y2D416-F1
#
_entry.id   AF-A0A4Y2D416-F1
#
_cell.length_a   1.000
_cell.length_b   1.000
_cell.length_c   1.000
_cell.angle_alpha   90.00
_cell.angle_beta   90.00
_cell.angle_gamma   90.00
#
_symmetry.space_group_name_H-M   'P 1'
#
loop_
_entity.id
_entity.type
_entity.pdbx_description
1 polymer ?
#
loop_
_entity_poly.entity_id
_entity_poly.type
_entity_poly.pdbx_seq_one_letter_code
_entity_poly.pdbx_strand_id
1 'polypeptide(L)'
;MPYRAEYLKHTFFSDYSYSMAREKNTGDPTVNELEWIQYEPSGRIYYKLHLEDQLTELPRRPLLISNLFAFPRLYTSRPAIPRDKWTDLQSMKKFIPSDTHAFYDSIPCEEESRRQVARKLKQKCCGCN
;
A
#
# COMPACT_ATOMS: atom_id res chain seq x y z
N MET A 1 5.01 9.01 -30.44
CA MET A 1 4.91 7.56 -30.19
C MET A 1 3.64 7.30 -29.40
N PRO A 2 2.78 6.32 -29.77
CA PRO A 2 1.58 6.04 -28.98
C PRO A 2 1.96 5.30 -27.69
N TYR A 3 1.39 5.73 -26.57
CA TYR A 3 1.54 5.04 -25.29
C TYR A 3 0.74 3.74 -25.27
N ARG A 4 1.29 2.70 -24.64
CA ARG A 4 0.60 1.42 -24.41
C ARG A 4 -0.03 1.43 -23.02
N ALA A 5 -1.35 1.31 -22.96
CA ALA A 5 -2.11 1.21 -21.73
C ALA A 5 -2.46 -0.26 -21.45
N GLU A 6 -2.24 -0.70 -20.21
CA GLU A 6 -2.58 -2.06 -19.75
C GLU A 6 -3.38 -2.00 -18.46
N TYR A 7 -4.39 -2.85 -18.35
CA TYR A 7 -5.16 -3.00 -17.11
C TYR A 7 -4.36 -3.80 -16.09
N LEU A 8 -4.07 -3.17 -14.95
CA LEU A 8 -3.38 -3.83 -13.84
C LEU A 8 -4.32 -4.81 -13.11
N LYS A 9 -3.77 -5.96 -12.74
CA LYS A 9 -4.44 -6.98 -11.92
C LYS A 9 -3.87 -6.98 -10.50
N HIS A 10 -4.59 -7.62 -9.58
CA HIS A 10 -4.13 -7.79 -8.20
C HIS A 10 -2.74 -8.43 -8.08
N THR A 11 -2.35 -9.26 -9.07
CA THR A 11 -1.04 -9.92 -9.16
C THR A 11 0.14 -8.97 -9.42
N PHE A 12 -0.12 -7.73 -9.85
CA PHE A 12 0.92 -6.75 -10.12
C PHE A 12 1.52 -6.16 -8.84
N PHE A 13 0.71 -6.05 -7.78
CA PHE A 13 1.10 -5.37 -6.55
C PHE A 13 1.92 -6.31 -5.66
N SER A 14 3.13 -5.88 -5.32
CA SER A 14 4.03 -6.57 -4.39
C SER A 14 3.95 -5.93 -3.00
N ASP A 15 4.12 -6.72 -1.96
CA ASP A 15 4.19 -6.25 -0.57
C ASP A 15 5.63 -5.85 -0.23
N TYR A 16 5.80 -4.55 0.06
CA TYR A 16 7.06 -3.93 0.42
C TYR A 16 7.15 -3.58 1.91
N SER A 17 6.20 -4.00 2.74
CA SER A 17 6.15 -3.71 4.19
C SER A 17 7.48 -4.02 4.89
N TYR A 18 8.15 -5.10 4.49
CA TYR A 18 9.46 -5.49 5.01
C TYR A 18 10.58 -4.48 4.74
N SER A 19 10.56 -3.77 3.61
CA SER A 19 11.61 -2.80 3.24
C SER A 19 11.48 -1.45 3.95
N MET A 20 10.32 -1.14 4.53
CA MET A 20 10.01 0.17 5.10
C MET A 20 10.06 0.23 6.63
N ALA A 21 10.30 -0.90 7.32
CA ALA A 21 10.45 -0.93 8.76
C ALA A 21 11.75 -0.22 9.18
N ARG A 22 11.65 1.08 9.47
CA ARG A 22 12.70 1.89 10.07
C ARG A 22 12.29 2.24 11.50
N GLU A 23 13.19 2.01 12.45
CA GLU A 23 13.12 2.66 13.74
C GLU A 23 13.37 4.15 13.49
N LYS A 24 12.37 4.98 13.75
CA LYS A 24 12.48 6.43 13.64
C LYS A 24 12.45 6.98 15.05
N ASN A 25 13.58 7.46 15.53
CA ASN A 25 13.64 8.15 16.80
C ASN A 25 13.32 9.64 16.59
N THR A 26 12.66 10.23 17.57
CA THR A 26 12.41 11.68 17.58
C THR A 26 13.75 12.41 17.65
N GLY A 27 14.13 13.12 16.59
CA GLY A 27 15.41 13.84 16.49
C GLY A 27 16.37 13.32 15.41
N ASP A 28 16.04 12.21 14.74
CA ASP A 28 16.86 11.72 13.62
C ASP A 28 16.83 12.68 12.43
N PRO A 29 17.99 12.88 11.75
CA PRO A 29 18.09 13.77 10.60
C PRO A 29 17.18 13.31 9.46
N THR A 30 16.51 14.27 8.82
CA THR A 30 15.56 13.98 7.75
C THR A 30 16.22 13.93 6.38
N VAL A 31 15.53 13.36 5.38
CA VAL A 31 16.02 13.27 3.99
C VAL A 31 16.34 14.66 3.40
N ASN A 32 15.76 15.72 3.95
CA ASN A 32 16.00 17.09 3.50
C ASN A 32 17.34 17.66 3.95
N GLU A 33 17.97 17.06 4.97
CA GLU A 33 19.27 17.47 5.54
C GLU A 33 20.43 16.70 4.89
N LEU A 34 20.14 15.84 3.90
CA LEU A 34 21.11 14.99 3.23
C LEU A 34 21.78 15.75 2.08
N GLU A 35 23.07 16.02 2.19
CA GLU A 35 23.86 16.67 1.14
C GLU A 35 24.56 15.67 0.22
N TRP A 36 24.92 14.47 0.71
CA TRP A 36 25.64 13.47 -0.06
C TRP A 36 25.23 12.03 0.28
N ILE A 37 25.14 11.18 -0.74
CA ILE A 37 24.93 9.73 -0.59
C ILE A 37 25.86 8.93 -1.52
N GLN A 38 26.47 7.86 -1.00
CA GLN A 38 27.34 6.96 -1.75
C GLN A 38 26.90 5.50 -1.59
N TYR A 39 26.88 4.79 -2.71
CA TYR A 39 26.54 3.37 -2.78
C TYR A 39 27.78 2.55 -3.11
N GLU A 40 28.09 1.53 -2.31
CA GLU A 40 29.15 0.57 -2.63
C GLU A 40 28.60 -0.74 -3.19
N PRO A 41 29.35 -1.45 -4.06
CA PRO A 41 29.00 -2.79 -4.51
C PRO A 41 28.88 -3.82 -3.37
N SER A 42 29.48 -3.53 -2.21
CA SER A 42 29.36 -4.31 -0.98
C SER A 42 27.95 -4.29 -0.37
N GLY A 43 27.05 -3.43 -0.87
CA GLY A 43 25.71 -3.23 -0.34
C GLY A 43 25.65 -2.19 0.80
N ARG A 44 26.80 -1.60 1.15
CA ARG A 44 26.91 -0.52 2.14
C ARG A 44 26.50 0.80 1.51
N ILE A 45 25.84 1.63 2.31
CA ILE A 45 25.46 2.98 1.94
C ILE A 45 26.09 3.93 2.94
N TYR A 46 26.73 4.97 2.43
CA TYR A 46 27.28 6.04 3.23
C TYR A 46 26.54 7.34 2.95
N TYR A 47 26.44 8.18 3.96
CA TYR A 47 25.84 9.51 3.85
C TYR A 47 26.67 10.57 4.55
N LYS A 48 26.46 11.82 4.14
CA LYS A 48 26.90 13.02 4.84
C LYS A 48 25.75 14.01 4.98
N LEU A 49 25.69 14.68 6.11
CA LEU A 49 24.77 15.80 6.32
C LEU A 49 25.42 17.10 5.85
N HIS A 50 26.72 17.27 6.09
CA HIS A 50 27.51 18.36 5.52
C HIS A 50 28.66 17.84 4.65
N LEU A 51 29.01 18.57 3.59
CA LEU A 51 30.10 18.18 2.67
C LEU A 51 31.45 17.93 3.39
N GLU A 52 31.71 18.67 4.46
CA GLU A 52 32.94 18.62 5.27
C GLU A 52 32.98 17.42 6.22
N ASP A 53 31.83 16.79 6.49
CA ASP A 53 31.74 15.67 7.42
C ASP A 53 32.46 14.42 6.89
N GLN A 54 32.83 13.53 7.81
CA GLN A 54 33.31 12.21 7.46
C GLN A 54 32.16 11.33 6.92
N LEU A 55 32.50 10.40 6.01
CA LEU A 55 31.52 9.43 5.53
C LEU A 55 31.00 8.59 6.70
N THR A 56 29.70 8.68 6.96
CA THR A 56 29.04 7.87 7.98
C THR A 56 28.27 6.75 7.31
N GLU A 57 28.47 5.51 7.76
CA GLU A 57 27.70 4.37 7.25
C GLU A 57 26.26 4.48 7.76
N LEU A 58 25.30 4.37 6.84
CA LEU A 58 23.89 4.43 7.20
C LEU A 58 23.55 3.23 8.10
N PRO A 59 23.09 3.45 9.35
CA PRO A 59 22.75 2.36 10.24
C PRO A 59 21.60 1.57 9.62
N ARG A 60 21.91 0.37 9.13
CA ARG A 60 20.96 -0.59 8.57
C ARG A 60 20.90 -1.79 9.48
N ARG A 61 19.69 -2.28 9.72
CA ARG A 61 19.53 -3.67 10.16
C ARG A 61 20.08 -4.55 9.03
N PRO A 62 21.04 -5.47 9.27
CA PRO A 62 21.51 -6.36 8.23
C PRO A 62 20.33 -7.22 7.79
N LEU A 63 19.79 -6.93 6.60
CA LEU A 63 18.86 -7.82 5.95
C LEU A 63 19.72 -8.87 5.27
N LEU A 64 19.56 -10.13 5.64
CA LEU A 64 19.98 -11.23 4.77
C LEU A 64 19.21 -11.03 3.46
N ILE A 65 19.87 -10.45 2.46
CA ILE A 65 19.36 -10.40 1.10
C ILE A 65 19.50 -11.83 0.59
N SER A 66 18.60 -12.72 1.03
CA SER A 66 18.33 -13.91 0.25
C SER A 66 17.88 -13.43 -1.12
N ASN A 67 18.37 -14.06 -2.18
CA ASN A 67 18.03 -13.72 -3.56
C ASN A 67 16.51 -13.75 -3.76
N LEU A 68 15.83 -12.64 -3.49
CA LEU A 68 14.38 -12.51 -3.56
C LEU A 68 14.06 -11.51 -4.66
N PHE A 69 14.33 -11.91 -5.90
CA PHE A 69 13.73 -11.28 -7.08
C PHE A 69 12.20 -11.45 -7.12
N ALA A 70 11.63 -12.18 -6.15
CA ALA A 70 10.19 -12.34 -5.98
C ALA A 70 9.78 -11.77 -4.61
N PHE A 71 9.26 -10.55 -4.61
CA PHE A 71 8.55 -10.02 -3.47
C PHE A 71 7.23 -10.78 -3.28
N PRO A 72 6.77 -10.99 -2.03
CA PRO A 72 5.45 -11.54 -1.79
C PRO A 72 4.38 -10.63 -2.41
N ARG A 73 3.28 -11.21 -2.88
CA ARG A 73 2.18 -10.44 -3.47
C ARG A 73 1.41 -9.71 -2.37
N LEU A 74 1.05 -8.44 -2.63
CA LEU A 74 0.24 -7.63 -1.72
C LEU A 74 -1.19 -8.18 -1.59
N TYR A 75 -1.71 -8.73 -2.68
CA TYR A 75 -3.05 -9.30 -2.74
C TYR A 75 -3.01 -10.74 -3.24
N THR A 76 -3.76 -11.62 -2.58
CA THR A 76 -3.96 -13.01 -3.01
C THR A 76 -5.04 -13.14 -4.07
N SER A 77 -6.01 -12.23 -4.09
CA SER A 77 -7.13 -12.18 -5.01
C SER A 77 -7.56 -10.73 -5.29
N ARG A 78 -8.53 -10.53 -6.18
CA ARG A 78 -9.11 -9.19 -6.42
C ARG A 78 -9.80 -8.71 -5.15
N PRO A 79 -9.40 -7.57 -4.55
CA PRO A 79 -9.99 -7.09 -3.32
C PRO A 79 -11.48 -6.75 -3.52
N ALA A 80 -12.30 -7.21 -2.58
CA ALA A 80 -13.72 -6.90 -2.56
C ALA A 80 -13.93 -5.44 -2.12
N ILE A 81 -14.89 -4.75 -2.75
CA ILE A 81 -15.28 -3.41 -2.31
C ILE A 81 -16.32 -3.51 -1.17
N PRO A 82 -16.44 -2.46 -0.33
CA PRO A 82 -17.49 -2.42 0.69
C PRO A 82 -18.88 -2.58 0.07
N ARG A 83 -19.77 -3.31 0.76
CA ARG A 83 -21.15 -3.53 0.31
C ARG A 83 -21.91 -2.24 0.05
N ASP A 84 -21.69 -1.24 0.90
CA ASP A 84 -22.28 0.10 0.75
C ASP A 84 -21.90 0.72 -0.60
N LYS A 85 -20.60 0.72 -0.92
CA LYS A 85 -20.07 1.26 -2.18
C LYS A 85 -20.58 0.49 -3.39
N TRP A 86 -20.67 -0.85 -3.29
CA TRP A 86 -21.25 -1.67 -4.36
C TRP A 86 -22.71 -1.31 -4.62
N THR A 87 -23.49 -1.11 -3.56
CA THR A 87 -24.91 -0.73 -3.65
C THR A 87 -25.07 0.63 -4.32
N ASP A 88 -24.23 1.60 -3.94
CA ASP A 88 -24.21 2.92 -4.57
C ASP A 88 -23.91 2.82 -6.08
N LEU A 89 -22.91 2.04 -6.47
CA LEU A 89 -22.57 1.82 -7.88
C LEU A 89 -23.72 1.16 -8.67
N GLN A 90 -24.39 0.17 -8.07
CA GLN A 90 -25.54 -0.48 -8.68
C GLN A 90 -26.73 0.48 -8.84
N SER A 91 -26.92 1.42 -7.90
CA SER A 91 -27.96 2.45 -8.02
C SER A 91 -27.70 3.44 -9.16
N MET A 92 -26.42 3.72 -9.45
CA MET A 92 -25.99 4.61 -10.53
C MET A 92 -26.07 3.94 -11.91
N LYS A 93 -26.06 2.61 -11.96
CA LYS A 93 -26.05 1.80 -13.18
C LYS A 93 -27.16 2.16 -14.18
N LYS A 94 -28.33 2.59 -13.69
CA LYS A 94 -29.46 3.02 -14.54
C LYS A 94 -29.21 4.29 -15.36
N PHE A 95 -28.18 5.07 -15.01
CA PHE A 95 -27.83 6.32 -15.69
C PHE A 95 -26.67 6.17 -16.68
N ILE A 96 -26.13 4.96 -16.85
CA ILE A 96 -25.02 4.67 -17.76
C ILE A 96 -25.47 3.64 -18.82
N PRO A 97 -24.82 3.64 -20.01
CA PRO A 97 -25.11 2.69 -21.09
C PRO A 97 -25.07 1.21 -20.64
N SER A 98 -26.00 0.41 -21.17
CA SER A 98 -26.20 -1.00 -20.77
C SER A 98 -25.05 -1.93 -21.15
N ASP A 99 -24.24 -1.57 -22.14
CA ASP A 99 -23.02 -2.29 -22.52
C ASP A 99 -21.96 -2.28 -21.41
N THR A 100 -21.94 -1.25 -20.55
CA THR A 100 -21.01 -1.15 -19.42
C THR A 100 -21.46 -1.92 -18.17
N HIS A 101 -22.71 -2.38 -18.15
CA HIS A 101 -23.35 -2.94 -16.95
C HIS A 101 -22.65 -4.21 -16.45
N ALA A 102 -22.18 -5.06 -17.38
CA ALA A 102 -21.48 -6.30 -17.06
C ALA A 102 -20.22 -6.06 -16.21
N PHE A 103 -19.55 -4.92 -16.39
CA PHE A 103 -18.39 -4.57 -15.57
C PHE A 103 -18.79 -4.43 -14.09
N TYR A 104 -19.84 -3.66 -13.79
CA TYR A 104 -20.30 -3.40 -12.43
C TYR A 104 -20.84 -4.65 -11.73
N ASP A 105 -21.49 -5.54 -12.49
CA ASP A 105 -22.01 -6.82 -11.97
C ASP A 105 -20.88 -7.78 -11.57
N SER A 106 -19.74 -7.71 -12.26
CA SER A 106 -18.57 -8.55 -11.99
C SER A 106 -17.70 -8.07 -10.82
N ILE A 107 -18.02 -6.94 -10.18
CA ILE A 107 -17.20 -6.38 -9.09
C ILE A 107 -17.44 -7.19 -7.81
N PRO A 108 -16.40 -7.81 -7.22
CA PRO A 108 -16.54 -8.50 -5.94
C PRO A 108 -16.89 -7.50 -4.83
N CYS A 109 -17.83 -7.85 -3.96
CA CYS A 109 -18.19 -7.04 -2.81
C CYS A 109 -18.22 -7.85 -1.52
N GLU A 110 -18.01 -7.16 -0.41
CA GLU A 110 -18.24 -7.71 0.94
C GLU A 110 -19.71 -8.10 1.11
N GLU A 111 -19.99 -9.09 1.97
CA GLU A 111 -21.36 -9.54 2.25
C GLU A 111 -22.12 -8.51 3.09
N GLU A 112 -21.46 -7.95 4.11
CA GLU A 112 -22.09 -7.04 5.07
C GLU A 112 -21.76 -5.56 4.80
N SER A 113 -22.72 -4.69 5.12
CA SER A 113 -22.52 -3.24 5.14
C SER A 113 -21.69 -2.85 6.35
N ARG A 114 -20.58 -2.12 6.11
CA ARG A 114 -19.72 -1.60 7.17
C ARG A 114 -20.49 -0.66 8.09
N ARG A 115 -21.45 0.12 7.55
CA ARG A 115 -22.34 0.98 8.34
C ARG A 115 -23.25 0.17 9.26
N GLN A 116 -23.83 -0.93 8.77
CA GLN A 116 -24.68 -1.79 9.59
C GLN A 116 -23.90 -2.49 10.70
N VAL A 117 -22.71 -3.02 10.38
CA VAL A 117 -21.81 -3.63 11.36
C VAL A 117 -21.44 -2.63 12.46
N ALA A 118 -21.02 -1.42 12.08
CA ALA A 118 -20.69 -0.37 13.04
C ALA A 118 -21.87 0.01 13.95
N ARG A 119 -23.10 0.10 13.39
CA ARG A 119 -24.31 0.37 14.18
C ARG A 119 -24.62 -0.76 15.16
N LYS A 120 -24.53 -2.03 14.73
CA LYS A 120 -24.71 -3.20 15.60
C LYS A 120 -23.69 -3.22 16.74
N LEU A 121 -22.42 -2.92 16.45
CA LEU A 121 -21.36 -2.84 17.46
C LEU A 121 -21.64 -1.75 18.48
N LYS A 122 -22.02 -0.54 18.04
CA LYS A 122 -22.36 0.57 18.94
C LYS A 122 -23.55 0.22 19.85
N GLN A 123 -24.59 -0.40 19.30
CA GLN A 123 -25.75 -0.85 20.07
C GLN A 123 -25.38 -1.91 21.12
N LYS A 124 -24.45 -2.81 20.83
CA LYS A 124 -23.92 -3.78 21.79
C LYS A 124 -23.12 -3.11 22.92
N CYS A 125 -22.26 -2.14 22.59
CA CYS A 125 -21.44 -1.45 23.60
C CYS A 125 -22.25 -0.51 24.51
N CYS A 126 -23.32 0.10 24.01
CA CYS A 126 -24.21 0.96 24.81
C CYS A 126 -25.33 0.18 25.54
N GLY A 127 -25.38 -1.15 25.41
CA GLY A 127 -26.42 -2.01 25.97
C GLY A 127 -26.00 -2.84 27.20
N CYS A 128 -24.81 -2.61 27.76
CA CYS A 128 -24.39 -3.23 29.01
C CYS A 128 -24.56 -2.22 30.17
N ASN A 129 -25.70 -2.37 30.86
CA ASN A 129 -26.17 -1.72 32.10
C ASN A 129 -26.17 -0.18 32.14
#